data_AF-A0A940BXT8-F1
#
_entry.id   AF-A0A940BXT8-F1
#
_cell.length_a   1.000
_cell.length_b   1.000
_cell.length_c   1.000
_cell.angle_alpha   90.00
_cell.angle_beta   90.00
_cell.angle_gamma   90.00
#
_symmetry.space_group_name_H-M   'P 1'
#
loop_
_entity.id
_entity.type
_entity.pdbx_description
1 polymer ?
#
loop_
_entity_poly.entity_id
_entity_poly.type
_entity_poly.pdbx_seq_one_letter_code
_entity_poly.pdbx_strand_id
1 'polypeptide(L)'
;MGFFEKLKQGLLKTKNALFGRVRDLFISMRKVDEDLLEELEEILITSDVGVETTEKIIAKLRRRIQEDRITESEDAYNALKEVIAGMIEDGAPLDLSTKPSVILVIGVNGVGKTTT
;
A
#
# COMPACT_ATOMS: atom_id res chain seq x y z
N MET A 1 -22.61 11.18 6.39
CA MET A 1 -21.47 10.27 6.14
C MET A 1 -20.32 11.10 5.59
N GLY A 2 -19.23 11.29 6.36
CA GLY A 2 -18.10 12.12 5.95
C GLY A 2 -17.28 11.51 4.81
N PHE A 3 -16.45 12.31 4.14
CA PHE A 3 -15.55 11.87 3.07
C PHE A 3 -14.67 10.68 3.50
N PHE A 4 -14.06 10.78 4.68
CA PHE A 4 -13.17 9.75 5.22
C PHE A 4 -13.89 8.42 5.47
N GLU A 5 -15.14 8.46 5.95
CA GLU A 5 -15.93 7.24 6.16
C GLU A 5 -16.30 6.55 4.83
N LYS A 6 -16.61 7.32 3.78
CA LYS A 6 -16.85 6.74 2.45
C LYS A 6 -15.58 6.09 1.89
N LEU A 7 -14.42 6.75 2.02
CA LEU A 7 -13.14 6.19 1.59
C LEU A 7 -12.81 4.89 2.34
N LYS A 8 -12.94 4.90 3.67
CA LYS A 8 -12.70 3.73 4.53
C LYS A 8 -13.62 2.57 4.16
N GLN A 9 -14.89 2.83 3.87
CA GLN A 9 -15.83 1.80 3.43
C GLN A 9 -15.48 1.23 2.06
N GLY A 10 -15.08 2.07 1.10
CA GLY A 10 -14.64 1.62 -0.23
C GLY A 10 -13.41 0.71 -0.17
N LEU A 11 -12.51 0.97 0.79
CA LEU A 11 -11.28 0.19 0.97
C LEU A 11 -11.43 -1.01 1.91
N LEU A 12 -12.60 -1.22 2.53
CA LEU A 12 -12.76 -2.19 3.62
C LEU A 12 -12.45 -3.63 3.18
N LYS A 13 -12.88 -4.03 1.98
CA LYS A 13 -12.62 -5.38 1.44
C LYS A 13 -11.12 -5.63 1.26
N THR A 14 -10.44 -4.72 0.55
CA THR A 14 -9.00 -4.77 0.33
C THR A 14 -8.26 -4.75 1.66
N LYS A 15 -8.66 -3.87 2.58
CA LYS A 15 -8.06 -3.80 3.92
C LYS A 15 -8.11 -5.15 4.62
N ASN A 16 -9.29 -5.79 4.67
CA ASN A 16 -9.43 -7.05 5.38
C ASN A 16 -8.64 -8.19 4.71
N ALA A 17 -8.64 -8.26 3.38
CA ALA A 17 -7.93 -9.30 2.64
C ALA A 17 -6.40 -9.16 2.74
N LEU A 18 -5.88 -7.94 2.67
CA LEU A 18 -4.43 -7.66 2.67
C LEU A 18 -3.89 -7.48 4.08
N PHE A 19 -4.40 -6.49 4.82
CA PHE A 19 -3.88 -6.15 6.13
C PHE A 19 -4.21 -7.19 7.19
N GLY A 20 -5.24 -8.02 6.98
CA GLY A 20 -5.49 -9.19 7.81
C GLY A 20 -4.31 -10.17 7.76
N ARG A 21 -3.99 -10.67 6.56
CA ARG A 21 -2.87 -11.62 6.33
C ARG A 21 -1.53 -11.07 6.81
N VAL A 22 -1.22 -9.81 6.49
CA VAL A 22 0.01 -9.17 6.96
C VAL A 22 0.02 -9.08 8.50
N ARG A 23 -1.08 -8.64 9.12
CA ARG A 23 -1.14 -8.52 10.58
C ARG A 23 -1.00 -9.89 11.25
N ASP A 24 -1.62 -10.93 10.71
CA ASP A 24 -1.54 -12.29 11.24
C ASP A 24 -0.10 -12.83 11.19
N LEU A 25 0.63 -12.56 10.10
CA LEU A 25 2.07 -12.87 9.97
C LEU A 25 2.91 -12.20 11.07
N PHE A 26 2.70 -10.90 11.30
CA PHE A 26 3.45 -10.18 12.35
C PHE A 26 3.03 -10.58 13.78
N ILE A 27 1.86 -11.20 13.97
CA ILE A 27 1.43 -11.73 15.27
C ILE A 27 1.98 -13.14 15.50
N SER A 28 2.04 -13.98 14.46
CA SER A 28 2.53 -15.36 14.57
C SER A 28 4.03 -15.43 14.78
N MET A 29 4.78 -14.52 14.15
CA MET A 29 6.24 -14.44 14.24
C MET A 29 6.65 -13.51 15.38
N ARG A 30 7.40 -14.04 16.35
CA ARG A 30 7.89 -13.24 17.50
C ARG A 30 9.12 -12.40 17.20
N LYS A 31 9.81 -12.68 16.09
CA LYS A 31 11.04 -12.00 15.70
C LYS A 31 10.94 -11.58 14.25
N VAL A 32 11.64 -10.50 13.97
CA VAL A 32 11.82 -9.97 12.62
C VAL A 32 13.08 -10.64 12.04
N ASP A 33 12.87 -11.70 11.28
CA ASP A 33 13.90 -12.48 10.58
C ASP A 33 13.64 -12.51 9.07
N GLU A 34 14.50 -13.22 8.33
CA GLU A 34 14.41 -13.28 6.87
C GLU A 34 13.17 -14.07 6.41
N ASP A 35 12.80 -15.13 7.13
CA ASP A 35 11.59 -15.92 6.86
C ASP A 35 10.33 -15.03 6.90
N LEU A 36 10.22 -14.13 7.89
CA LEU A 36 9.15 -13.14 7.94
C LEU A 36 9.12 -12.24 6.71
N LEU A 37 10.28 -11.79 6.22
CA LEU A 37 10.37 -10.91 5.06
C LEU A 37 10.00 -11.62 3.76
N GLU A 38 10.36 -12.90 3.62
CA GLU A 38 9.97 -13.74 2.48
C GLU A 38 8.45 -14.00 2.45
N GLU A 39 7.84 -14.34 3.59
CA GLU A 39 6.38 -14.50 3.67
C GLU A 39 5.65 -13.18 3.39
N LEU A 40 6.18 -12.06 3.87
CA LEU A 40 5.62 -10.74 3.57
C LEU A 40 5.67 -10.42 2.07
N GLU A 41 6.78 -10.74 1.40
CA GLU A 41 6.94 -10.58 -0.04
C GLU A 41 5.88 -11.36 -0.82
N GLU A 42 5.66 -12.63 -0.47
CA GLU A 42 4.61 -13.45 -1.10
C GLU A 42 3.22 -12.85 -0.90
N ILE A 43 2.90 -12.39 0.31
CA ILE A 43 1.61 -11.76 0.60
C ILE A 43 1.41 -10.50 -0.26
N LEU A 44 2.43 -9.66 -0.43
CA LEU A 44 2.35 -8.44 -1.22
C LEU A 44 2.18 -8.75 -2.71
N ILE A 45 2.94 -9.71 -3.26
CA ILE A 45 2.85 -10.11 -4.67
C ILE A 45 1.46 -10.68 -4.98
N THR A 46 0.93 -11.56 -4.13
CA THR A 46 -0.40 -12.17 -4.30
C THR A 46 -1.56 -11.20 -4.09
N SER A 47 -1.26 -9.95 -3.75
CA SER A 47 -2.25 -8.91 -3.47
C SER A 47 -2.21 -7.74 -4.45
N ASP A 48 -1.75 -8.00 -5.67
CA ASP A 48 -1.70 -7.04 -6.78
C ASP A 48 -0.77 -5.83 -6.54
N VAL A 49 0.19 -5.91 -5.62
CA VAL A 49 1.21 -4.86 -5.43
C VAL A 49 2.24 -4.86 -6.58
N GLY A 50 2.48 -6.03 -7.18
CA GLY A 50 3.46 -6.24 -8.23
C GLY A 50 4.87 -6.50 -7.69
N VAL A 51 5.67 -7.24 -8.47
CA VAL A 51 7.01 -7.70 -8.07
C VAL A 51 7.95 -6.53 -7.77
N GLU A 52 8.12 -5.62 -8.73
CA GLU A 52 9.06 -4.48 -8.60
C GLU A 52 8.74 -3.60 -7.38
N THR A 53 7.47 -3.30 -7.14
CA THR A 53 7.04 -2.50 -6.00
C THR A 53 7.28 -3.24 -4.69
N THR A 54 7.02 -4.55 -4.68
CA THR A 54 7.23 -5.40 -3.50
C THR A 54 8.71 -5.46 -3.13
N GLU A 55 9.60 -5.71 -4.09
CA GLU A 55 11.05 -5.71 -3.87
C GLU A 55 11.52 -4.39 -3.25
N LYS A 56 11.00 -3.26 -3.74
CA LYS A 56 11.29 -1.92 -3.17
C LYS A 56 10.79 -1.77 -1.73
N ILE A 57 9.59 -2.28 -1.42
CA ILE A 57 9.03 -2.26 -0.07
C ILE A 57 9.90 -3.09 0.88
N ILE A 58 10.25 -4.33 0.50
CA ILE A 58 11.06 -5.24 1.32
C ILE A 58 12.46 -4.68 1.54
N ALA A 59 13.11 -4.15 0.50
CA ALA A 59 14.43 -3.54 0.62
C ALA A 59 14.44 -2.33 1.57
N LYS A 60 13.43 -1.44 1.45
CA LYS A 60 13.28 -0.29 2.36
C LYS A 60 12.98 -0.71 3.79
N LEU A 61 12.11 -1.71 3.98
CA LEU A 61 11.77 -2.23 5.29
C LEU A 61 12.99 -2.89 5.96
N ARG A 62 13.73 -3.73 5.24
CA ARG A 62 14.96 -4.40 5.73
C ARG A 62 15.99 -3.37 6.18
N ARG A 63 16.21 -2.32 5.37
CA ARG A 63 17.10 -1.21 5.73
C ARG A 63 16.65 -0.53 7.02
N ARG A 64 15.35 -0.25 7.15
CA ARG A 64 14.81 0.44 8.32
C ARG A 64 14.89 -0.39 9.60
N ILE A 65 14.63 -1.70 9.50
CA ILE A 65 14.83 -2.65 10.61
C ILE A 65 16.27 -2.60 11.12
N GLN A 66 17.25 -2.54 10.21
CA GLN A 66 18.67 -2.46 10.58
C GLN A 66 19.06 -1.11 11.19
N GLU A 67 18.64 -0.01 10.56
CA GLU A 67 18.95 1.36 11.01
C GLU A 67 18.35 1.66 12.39
N ASP A 68 17.07 1.30 12.58
CA ASP A 68 16.31 1.58 13.81
C ASP A 68 16.46 0.45 14.86
N ARG A 69 17.22 -0.62 14.53
CA ARG A 69 17.43 -1.82 15.38
C ARG A 69 16.12 -2.44 15.87
N ILE A 70 15.16 -2.55 14.96
CA ILE A 70 13.83 -3.09 15.25
C ILE A 70 13.94 -4.59 15.50
N THR A 71 13.56 -5.04 16.69
CA THR A 71 13.54 -6.47 17.05
C THR A 71 12.12 -7.02 17.24
N GLU A 72 11.17 -6.14 17.55
CA GLU A 72 9.78 -6.49 17.83
C GLU A 72 8.93 -6.45 16.56
N SER A 73 8.10 -7.47 16.36
CA SER A 73 7.26 -7.61 15.17
C SER A 73 6.23 -6.48 15.03
N GLU A 74 5.70 -5.95 16.14
CA GLU A 74 4.76 -4.83 16.11
C GLU A 74 5.42 -3.54 15.59
N ASP A 75 6.67 -3.30 15.97
CA ASP A 75 7.45 -2.15 15.50
C ASP A 75 7.79 -2.29 14.01
N ALA A 76 8.12 -3.51 13.55
CA ALA A 76 8.33 -3.77 12.13
C ALA A 76 7.05 -3.60 11.30
N TYR A 77 5.89 -3.98 11.84
CA TYR A 77 4.60 -3.71 11.22
C TYR A 77 4.32 -2.20 11.11
N ASN A 78 4.69 -1.41 12.13
CA ASN A 78 4.60 0.04 12.07
C ASN A 78 5.53 0.62 11.00
N ALA A 79 6.78 0.15 10.95
CA ALA A 79 7.75 0.55 9.93
C ALA A 79 7.26 0.23 8.50
N LEU A 80 6.63 -0.93 8.28
CA LEU A 80 6.03 -1.29 6.98
C LEU A 80 4.97 -0.28 6.54
N LYS A 81 4.06 0.12 7.44
CA LYS A 81 3.03 1.13 7.12
C LYS A 81 3.67 2.45 6.69
N GLU A 82 4.72 2.88 7.37
CA GLU A 82 5.43 4.11 7.04
C GLU A 82 6.18 4.01 5.71
N VAL A 83 6.81 2.87 5.42
CA VAL A 83 7.47 2.62 4.14
C VAL A 83 6.47 2.73 2.99
N ILE A 84 5.30 2.08 3.11
CA ILE A 84 4.25 2.11 2.08
C ILE A 84 3.67 3.53 1.96
N ALA A 85 3.35 4.19 3.08
CA ALA A 85 2.81 5.55 3.06
C ALA A 85 3.79 6.54 2.40
N GLY A 86 5.09 6.43 2.70
CA GLY A 86 6.13 7.27 2.11
C GLY A 86 6.42 6.98 0.63
N MET A 87 5.83 5.93 0.04
CA MET A 87 5.90 5.66 -1.40
C MET A 87 4.73 6.30 -2.16
N ILE A 88 3.69 6.77 -1.46
CA ILE A 88 2.56 7.46 -2.07
C ILE A 88 2.95 8.94 -2.17
N GLU A 89 3.25 9.40 -3.39
CA GLU A 89 3.55 10.80 -3.66
C GLU A 89 2.28 11.65 -3.66
N ASP A 90 2.42 12.93 -3.28
CA ASP A 90 1.36 13.91 -3.49
C ASP A 90 1.14 14.08 -5.00
N GLY A 91 -0.02 13.63 -5.48
CA GLY A 91 -0.39 13.82 -6.88
C GLY A 91 -0.50 15.30 -7.23
N ALA A 92 -0.11 15.67 -8.45
CA ALA A 92 -0.40 17.00 -8.97
C ALA A 92 -1.92 17.18 -9.08
N PRO A 93 -2.51 18.23 -8.49
CA PRO A 93 -3.93 18.50 -8.65
C PRO A 93 -4.24 18.82 -10.12
N LEU A 94 -5.46 18.49 -10.55
CA LEU A 94 -5.91 18.78 -11.90
C LEU A 94 -5.96 20.31 -12.12
N ASP A 95 -5.16 20.82 -13.05
CA ASP A 95 -5.19 22.24 -13.44
C ASP A 95 -6.37 22.51 -14.38
N LEU A 96 -7.36 23.27 -13.89
CA LEU A 96 -8.57 23.67 -14.62
C LEU A 96 -8.65 25.20 -14.79
N SER A 97 -7.50 25.88 -14.83
CA SER A 97 -7.43 27.34 -14.95
C SER A 97 -7.81 27.89 -16.33
N THR A 98 -7.84 27.04 -17.38
CA THR A 98 -8.12 27.45 -18.77
C THR A 98 -9.62 27.58 -19.06
N LYS A 99 -9.99 28.35 -20.10
CA LYS A 99 -11.40 28.57 -20.51
C LYS A 99 -11.58 28.41 -22.04
N PRO A 100 -12.33 27.38 -22.50
CA PRO A 100 -12.80 26.23 -21.71
C PRO A 100 -11.62 25.33 -21.30
N SER A 101 -11.70 24.73 -20.11
CA SER A 101 -10.84 23.59 -19.77
C SER A 101 -11.39 22.34 -20.45
N VAL A 102 -10.55 21.66 -21.24
CA VAL A 102 -10.92 20.45 -21.98
C VAL A 102 -10.21 19.24 -21.35
N ILE A 103 -10.99 18.29 -20.86
CA ILE A 103 -10.49 17.03 -20.29
C ILE A 103 -10.77 15.90 -21.29
N LEU A 104 -9.71 15.25 -21.78
CA LEU A 104 -9.81 14.08 -22.64
C LEU A 104 -9.70 12.81 -21.79
N VAL A 105 -10.82 12.09 -21.63
CA VAL A 105 -10.87 10.81 -20.90
C VAL A 105 -10.64 9.65 -21.87
N ILE A 106 -9.55 8.89 -21.68
CA ILE A 106 -9.16 7.75 -22.53
C ILE A 106 -9.14 6.43 -21.74
N GLY A 107 -9.27 5.30 -22.43
CA GLY A 107 -9.18 3.96 -21.84
C GLY A 107 -10.01 2.90 -22.60
N VAL A 108 -9.86 1.62 -22.24
CA VAL A 108 -10.58 0.51 -22.88
C VAL A 108 -12.07 0.47 -22.46
N ASN A 109 -12.91 -0.27 -23.17
CA ASN A 109 -14.33 -0.39 -22.82
C ASN A 109 -14.52 -1.13 -21.48
N GLY A 110 -15.47 -0.69 -20.66
CA GLY A 110 -15.80 -1.35 -19.38
C GLY A 110 -15.07 -0.85 -18.12
N VAL A 111 -14.05 0.02 -18.24
CA VAL A 111 -13.28 0.54 -17.06
C VAL A 111 -13.91 1.77 -16.39
N GLY A 112 -15.16 2.10 -16.72
CA GLY A 112 -15.89 3.18 -16.07
C GLY A 112 -15.76 4.58 -16.70
N LYS A 113 -15.20 4.74 -17.91
CA LYS A 113 -15.02 6.05 -18.57
C LYS A 113 -16.27 6.96 -18.65
N THR A 114 -17.48 6.38 -18.71
CA THR A 114 -18.75 7.14 -18.78
C THR A 114 -19.32 7.43 -17.38
N THR A 115 -18.84 6.73 -16.36
CA THR A 115 -19.31 6.81 -14.97
C THR A 115 -18.39 7.67 -14.10
N THR A 116 -17.08 7.66 -14.37
CA THR A 116 -16.07 8.53 -13.78
C THR A 116 -16.32 9.98 -14.15
#